data_AF-A0A928PH65-F1
#
_entry.id   AF-A0A928PH65-F1
#
_cell.length_a   1.000
_cell.length_b   1.000
_cell.length_c   1.000
_cell.angle_alpha   90.00
_cell.angle_beta   90.00
_cell.angle_gamma   90.00
#
_symmetry.space_group_name_H-M   'P 1'
#
loop_
_entity.id
_entity.type
_entity.pdbx_description
1 polymer ?
#
loop_
_entity_poly.entity_id
_entity_poly.type
_entity_poly.pdbx_seq_one_letter_code
_entity_poly.pdbx_strand_id
1 'polypeptide(L)'
;MFDIKKAFSIITDKVAAPLAEQGFKREKVGSSEKEMVALFTGEAVAYSVVYYIEKMIVVLRSCAMTDEGPDNEWKTMATWMFNPETDAQREAESIGNDFADTVSAASAVKRVKQAKKKKNSDDGSADPLFLAKRFVTYFPELKSEIAAEQNGYESFRGVHFMRTYVVPRVNNLLATGSKGEISKMGQMISTQYANGDMDTRSIITIVILNSVEDAYIEKFSAVLSEELQKSWKFALKMKGKKVRPEKPKKSLAAYTADKL
;
A
#
# COMPACT_ATOMS: atom_id res chain seq x y z
N MET A 1 41.04 -1.77 -14.40
CA MET A 1 40.36 -0.50 -14.12
C MET A 1 39.06 -0.47 -14.90
N PHE A 2 37.94 -0.48 -14.20
CA PHE A 2 36.62 -0.38 -14.83
C PHE A 2 36.23 1.10 -14.94
N ASP A 3 35.71 1.51 -16.09
CA ASP A 3 35.35 2.91 -16.32
C ASP A 3 34.17 3.31 -15.42
N ILE A 4 34.41 4.25 -14.51
CA ILE A 4 33.41 4.74 -13.58
C ILE A 4 32.20 5.36 -14.29
N LYS A 5 32.39 5.99 -15.45
CA LYS A 5 31.28 6.55 -16.23
C LYS A 5 30.38 5.45 -16.76
N LYS A 6 30.98 4.35 -17.20
CA LYS A 6 30.25 3.15 -17.63
C LYS A 6 29.51 2.49 -16.46
N ALA A 7 30.16 2.35 -15.30
CA ALA A 7 29.53 1.84 -14.07
C ALA A 7 28.31 2.67 -13.67
N PHE A 8 28.47 4.00 -13.66
CA PHE A 8 27.41 4.92 -13.30
C PHE A 8 26.25 4.87 -14.30
N SER A 9 26.51 4.73 -15.60
CA SER A 9 25.46 4.50 -16.60
C SER A 9 24.68 3.21 -16.29
N ILE A 10 25.37 2.09 -16.06
CA ILE A 10 24.73 0.80 -15.75
C ILE A 10 23.79 0.93 -14.54
N ILE A 11 24.27 1.53 -13.44
CA ILE A 11 23.47 1.72 -12.23
C ILE A 11 22.25 2.61 -12.53
N THR A 12 22.46 3.75 -13.18
CA THR A 12 21.38 4.72 -13.42
C THR A 12 20.36 4.25 -14.46
N ASP A 13 20.76 3.44 -15.44
CA ASP A 13 19.86 2.86 -16.44
C ASP A 13 18.98 1.77 -15.82
N LYS A 14 19.52 0.98 -14.88
CA LYS A 14 18.75 0.04 -14.06
C LYS A 14 17.70 0.74 -13.19
N VAL A 15 18.05 1.87 -12.59
CA VAL A 15 17.12 2.69 -11.80
C VAL A 15 16.09 3.41 -12.68
N ALA A 16 16.49 3.83 -13.88
CA ALA A 16 15.61 4.53 -14.82
C ALA A 16 14.45 3.66 -15.29
N ALA A 17 14.67 2.36 -15.53
CA ALA A 17 13.65 1.45 -16.05
C ALA A 17 12.37 1.41 -15.18
N PRO A 18 12.42 1.04 -13.87
CA PRO A 18 11.23 1.04 -13.03
C PRO A 18 10.68 2.45 -12.84
N LEU A 19 11.51 3.49 -12.73
CA LEU A 19 11.06 4.88 -12.54
C LEU A 19 10.28 5.42 -13.75
N ALA A 20 10.70 5.09 -14.97
CA ALA A 20 10.00 5.45 -16.20
C ALA A 20 8.61 4.82 -16.26
N GLU A 21 8.45 3.56 -15.83
CA GLU A 21 7.13 2.91 -15.71
C GLU A 21 6.22 3.62 -14.68
N GLN A 22 6.79 4.28 -13.67
CA GLN A 22 6.03 5.09 -12.69
C GLN A 22 5.77 6.53 -13.16
N GLY A 23 6.23 6.92 -14.35
CA GLY A 23 6.03 8.25 -14.92
C GLY A 23 7.06 9.30 -14.51
N PHE A 24 8.18 8.89 -13.91
CA PHE A 24 9.30 9.80 -13.64
C PHE A 24 10.05 10.13 -14.92
N LYS A 25 10.63 11.33 -14.96
CA LYS A 25 11.47 11.80 -16.06
C LYS A 25 12.90 11.98 -15.58
N ARG A 26 13.85 11.55 -16.40
CA ARG A 26 15.27 11.78 -16.14
C ARG A 26 15.61 13.21 -16.54
N GLU A 27 16.08 14.00 -15.58
CA GLU A 27 16.50 15.37 -15.82
C GLU A 27 17.96 15.43 -16.26
N LYS A 28 18.27 16.42 -17.10
CA LYS A 28 19.64 16.69 -17.50
C LYS A 28 20.31 17.56 -16.44
N VAL A 29 21.05 16.91 -15.54
CA VAL A 29 21.81 17.58 -14.48
C VAL A 29 23.31 17.51 -14.77
N GLY A 30 24.03 18.53 -14.31
CA GLY A 30 25.49 18.57 -14.40
C GLY A 30 26.12 17.55 -13.46
N SER A 31 27.23 16.95 -13.90
CA SER A 31 28.16 16.25 -13.02
C SER A 31 29.39 17.14 -12.80
N SER A 32 30.07 16.99 -11.67
CA SER A 32 31.31 17.72 -11.36
C SER A 32 32.50 16.77 -11.32
N GLU A 33 33.70 17.30 -11.10
CA GLU A 33 34.91 16.50 -10.85
C GLU A 33 34.85 15.70 -9.54
N LYS A 34 33.91 16.03 -8.63
CA LYS A 34 33.76 15.39 -7.32
C LYS A 34 32.62 14.40 -7.25
N GLU A 35 31.59 14.61 -8.06
CA GLU A 35 30.39 13.79 -8.05
C GLU A 35 29.75 13.63 -9.43
N MET A 36 29.20 12.44 -9.66
CA MET A 36 28.31 12.16 -10.78
C MET A 36 26.88 12.09 -10.29
N VAL A 37 25.96 12.73 -11.00
CA VAL A 37 24.56 12.84 -10.57
C VAL A 37 23.62 12.42 -11.69
N ALA A 38 22.64 11.59 -11.35
CA ALA A 38 21.43 11.39 -12.13
C ALA A 38 20.22 11.78 -11.28
N LEU A 39 19.33 12.59 -11.85
CA LEU A 39 18.12 13.08 -11.21
C LEU A 39 16.89 12.57 -11.96
N PHE A 40 15.90 12.11 -11.21
CA PHE A 40 14.62 11.64 -11.71
C PHE A 40 13.50 12.37 -10.99
N THR A 41 12.68 13.13 -11.72
CA THR A 41 11.59 13.94 -11.17
C THR A 41 10.25 13.27 -11.40
N GLY A 42 9.40 13.27 -10.37
CA GLY A 42 8.01 12.82 -10.41
C GLY A 42 7.07 13.91 -9.91
N GLU A 43 5.78 13.58 -9.71
CA GLU A 43 4.77 14.58 -9.29
C GLU A 43 4.96 15.05 -7.83
N ALA A 44 5.40 14.18 -6.92
CA ALA A 44 5.46 14.47 -5.48
C ALA A 44 6.85 14.25 -4.86
N VAL A 45 7.71 13.48 -5.53
CA VAL A 45 9.04 13.08 -5.04
C VAL A 45 10.02 13.13 -6.20
N ALA A 46 11.27 13.48 -5.90
CA ALA A 46 12.40 13.28 -6.79
C ALA A 46 13.34 12.20 -6.23
N TYR A 47 13.95 11.41 -7.11
CA TYR A 47 15.03 10.48 -6.79
C TYR A 47 16.34 10.95 -7.40
N SER A 48 17.43 10.80 -6.69
CA SER A 48 18.76 11.09 -7.17
C SER A 48 19.70 9.93 -6.88
N VAL A 49 20.49 9.56 -7.89
CA VAL A 49 21.63 8.65 -7.75
C VAL A 49 22.89 9.50 -7.84
N VAL A 50 23.73 9.45 -6.80
CA VAL A 50 24.98 10.21 -6.73
C VAL A 50 26.15 9.28 -6.51
N TYR A 51 27.20 9.40 -7.32
CA TYR A 51 28.49 8.79 -7.03
C TYR A 51 29.45 9.85 -6.52
N TYR A 52 29.94 9.67 -5.29
CA TYR A 52 30.96 10.52 -4.69
C TYR A 52 32.35 9.94 -4.98
N ILE A 53 33.12 10.59 -5.84
CA ILE A 53 34.38 10.05 -6.40
C ILE A 53 35.43 9.82 -5.30
N GLU A 54 35.66 10.82 -4.43
CA GLU A 54 36.64 10.72 -3.34
C GLU A 54 36.30 9.62 -2.32
N LYS A 55 35.01 9.39 -2.09
CA LYS A 55 34.52 8.42 -1.10
C LYS A 55 34.29 7.03 -1.68
N MET A 56 34.31 6.91 -3.01
CA MET A 56 33.97 5.68 -3.74
C MET A 56 32.63 5.08 -3.31
N ILE A 57 31.63 5.94 -3.07
CA ILE A 57 30.28 5.50 -2.71
C ILE A 57 29.23 5.97 -3.71
N VAL A 58 28.29 5.09 -4.02
CA VAL A 58 27.06 5.36 -4.75
C VAL A 58 25.91 5.48 -3.76
N VAL A 59 25.12 6.55 -3.87
CA VAL A 59 24.01 6.85 -2.97
C VAL A 59 22.72 7.02 -3.76
N LEU A 60 21.68 6.29 -3.37
CA LEU A 60 20.29 6.55 -3.76
C LEU A 60 19.65 7.40 -2.66
N ARG A 61 19.06 8.53 -3.07
CA ARG A 61 18.39 9.47 -2.17
C ARG A 61 17.10 9.99 -2.78
N SER A 62 16.20 10.46 -1.93
CA SER A 62 14.91 11.04 -2.34
C SER A 62 14.64 12.34 -1.60
N CYS A 63 13.91 13.26 -2.23
CA CYS A 63 13.40 14.46 -1.57
C CYS A 63 12.01 14.83 -2.11
N ALA A 64 11.30 15.77 -1.48
CA ALA A 64 9.96 16.14 -1.94
C ALA A 64 10.04 17.09 -3.14
N MET A 65 8.96 17.10 -3.92
CA MET A 65 8.76 18.11 -4.98
C MET A 65 7.96 19.28 -4.43
N THR A 66 8.39 20.49 -4.79
CA THR A 66 7.65 21.75 -4.62
C THR A 66 7.29 22.31 -5.99
N ASP A 67 6.53 23.41 -6.00
CA ASP A 67 6.20 24.14 -7.23
C ASP A 67 7.45 24.71 -7.96
N GLU A 68 8.58 24.82 -7.26
CA GLU A 68 9.86 25.31 -7.78
C GLU A 68 10.84 24.17 -8.15
N GLY A 69 10.43 22.91 -7.96
CA GLY A 69 11.26 21.72 -8.22
C GLY A 69 11.60 20.93 -6.94
N PRO A 70 12.64 20.09 -6.96
CA PRO A 70 13.07 19.35 -5.76
C PRO A 70 13.44 20.33 -4.63
N ASP A 71 12.92 20.10 -3.42
CA ASP A 71 13.24 20.91 -2.22
C ASP A 71 14.71 20.82 -1.77
N ASN A 72 15.46 19.87 -2.34
CA ASN A 72 16.84 19.52 -1.99
C ASN A 72 17.06 19.04 -0.55
N GLU A 73 16.01 18.71 0.18
CA GLU A 73 16.08 18.05 1.50
C GLU A 73 16.25 16.54 1.33
N TRP A 74 17.44 16.14 0.90
CA TRP A 74 17.72 14.76 0.51
C TRP A 74 17.75 13.79 1.69
N LYS A 75 16.84 12.80 1.66
CA LYS A 75 16.88 11.62 2.52
C LYS A 75 17.58 10.46 1.80
N THR A 76 18.64 9.94 2.40
CA THR A 76 19.33 8.74 1.92
C THR A 76 18.45 7.50 2.06
N MET A 77 18.35 6.72 0.99
CA MET A 77 17.61 5.46 0.95
C MET A 77 18.54 4.27 1.00
N ALA A 78 19.63 4.32 0.23
CA ALA A 78 20.63 3.26 0.19
C ALA A 78 22.00 3.85 -0.19
N THR A 79 23.05 3.25 0.37
CA THR A 79 24.44 3.64 0.13
C THR A 79 25.26 2.39 -0.11
N TRP A 80 26.00 2.35 -1.21
CA TRP A 80 26.92 1.28 -1.57
C TRP A 80 28.32 1.84 -1.78
N MET A 81 29.32 1.01 -1.52
CA MET A 81 30.69 1.26 -1.96
C MET A 81 30.87 0.71 -3.38
N PHE A 82 31.56 1.47 -4.23
CA PHE A 82 31.95 1.03 -5.57
C PHE A 82 33.34 1.58 -5.86
N ASN A 83 34.34 0.71 -5.88
CA ASN A 83 35.72 1.05 -6.19
C ASN A 83 36.05 0.67 -7.65
N PRO A 84 36.23 1.64 -8.57
CA PRO A 84 36.49 1.36 -9.99
C PRO A 84 37.83 0.65 -10.27
N GLU A 85 38.72 0.56 -9.28
CA GLU A 85 39.98 -0.17 -9.39
C GLU A 85 39.79 -1.69 -9.22
N THR A 86 38.90 -2.09 -8.31
CA THR A 86 38.70 -3.50 -7.91
C THR A 86 37.38 -4.08 -8.41
N ASP A 87 36.36 -3.24 -8.54
CA ASP A 87 35.00 -3.65 -8.84
C ASP A 87 34.76 -3.61 -10.35
N ALA A 88 33.89 -4.51 -10.81
CA ALA A 88 33.61 -4.72 -12.21
C ALA A 88 32.15 -4.39 -12.54
N GLN A 89 31.76 -4.73 -13.76
CA GLN A 89 30.40 -4.56 -14.25
C GLN A 89 29.37 -5.28 -13.37
N ARG A 90 29.71 -6.44 -12.81
CA ARG A 90 28.80 -7.25 -11.98
C ARG A 90 28.37 -6.50 -10.72
N GLU A 91 29.30 -5.79 -10.08
CA GLU A 91 29.05 -5.00 -8.88
C GLU A 91 28.16 -3.80 -9.21
N ALA A 92 28.42 -3.12 -10.34
CA ALA A 92 27.56 -2.05 -10.84
C ALA A 92 26.14 -2.54 -11.16
N GLU A 93 25.99 -3.72 -11.76
CA GLU A 93 24.69 -4.35 -12.00
C GLU A 93 23.97 -4.72 -10.69
N SER A 94 24.71 -5.25 -9.71
CA SER A 94 24.18 -5.60 -8.39
C SER A 94 23.64 -4.36 -7.66
N ILE A 95 24.41 -3.28 -7.64
CA ILE A 95 23.99 -2.00 -7.04
C ILE A 95 22.78 -1.43 -7.79
N GLY A 96 22.81 -1.47 -9.13
CA GLY A 96 21.70 -1.03 -9.96
C GLY A 96 20.40 -1.80 -9.70
N ASN A 97 20.48 -3.13 -9.52
CA ASN A 97 19.33 -3.96 -9.20
C ASN A 97 18.80 -3.66 -7.78
N ASP A 98 19.66 -3.53 -6.77
CA ASP A 98 19.25 -3.16 -5.40
C ASP A 98 18.54 -1.80 -5.37
N PHE A 99 19.06 -0.82 -6.12
CA PHE A 99 18.41 0.48 -6.24
C PHE A 99 17.10 0.41 -7.02
N ALA A 100 17.04 -0.39 -8.09
CA ALA A 100 15.81 -0.63 -8.84
C ALA A 100 14.73 -1.28 -7.96
N ASP A 101 15.10 -2.25 -7.13
CA ASP A 101 14.23 -2.88 -6.15
C ASP A 101 13.78 -1.86 -5.10
N THR A 102 14.70 -1.03 -4.61
CA THR A 102 14.40 0.03 -3.63
C THR A 102 13.38 1.03 -4.16
N VAL A 103 13.52 1.54 -5.40
CA VAL A 103 12.56 2.48 -5.99
C VAL A 103 11.25 1.81 -6.45
N SER A 104 11.27 0.51 -6.70
CA SER A 104 10.07 -0.29 -7.00
C SER A 104 9.29 -0.61 -5.72
N ALA A 105 9.98 -0.90 -4.61
CA ALA A 105 9.40 -1.14 -3.30
C ALA A 105 8.91 0.15 -2.62
N ALA A 106 9.67 1.24 -2.77
CA ALA A 106 9.29 2.57 -2.29
C ALA A 106 8.14 3.21 -3.08
N SER A 107 7.66 2.53 -4.12
CA SER A 107 6.97 3.14 -5.24
C SER A 107 5.79 4.03 -4.85
N ALA A 108 5.98 5.29 -5.24
CA ALA A 108 4.94 6.20 -5.67
C ALA A 108 3.98 5.56 -6.72
N VAL A 109 4.29 4.40 -7.32
CA VAL A 109 3.32 3.55 -8.08
C VAL A 109 2.14 3.11 -7.24
N LYS A 110 2.25 2.92 -5.92
CA LYS A 110 1.04 2.72 -5.09
C LYS A 110 0.16 3.96 -5.11
N ARG A 111 0.73 5.17 -5.11
CA ARG A 111 -0.01 6.45 -5.20
C ARG A 111 -0.53 6.73 -6.61
N VAL A 112 0.22 6.41 -7.67
CA VAL A 112 -0.17 6.64 -9.08
C VAL A 112 -1.12 5.56 -9.61
N LYS A 113 -1.00 4.29 -9.22
CA LYS A 113 -2.04 3.27 -9.48
C LYS A 113 -3.30 3.50 -8.65
N GLN A 114 -3.18 4.02 -7.42
CA GLN A 114 -4.33 4.55 -6.68
C GLN A 114 -4.92 5.79 -7.36
N ALA A 115 -4.11 6.68 -7.95
CA ALA A 115 -4.59 7.86 -8.70
C ALA A 115 -5.25 7.50 -10.05
N LYS A 116 -4.74 6.47 -10.75
CA LYS A 116 -5.37 5.94 -11.97
C LYS A 116 -6.61 5.07 -11.67
N LYS A 117 -6.68 4.39 -10.52
CA LYS A 117 -7.96 3.83 -10.00
C LYS A 117 -8.93 4.94 -9.59
N LYS A 118 -8.44 6.05 -9.03
CA LYS A 118 -9.24 7.22 -8.67
C LYS A 118 -9.91 7.92 -9.86
N LYS A 119 -9.41 7.74 -11.09
CA LYS A 119 -10.07 8.36 -12.26
C LYS A 119 -11.38 7.68 -12.68
N ASN A 120 -11.73 6.52 -12.10
CA ASN A 120 -13.02 5.86 -12.28
C ASN A 120 -13.75 5.54 -10.95
N SER A 121 -13.25 6.00 -9.80
CA SER A 121 -13.95 5.84 -8.53
C SER A 121 -14.38 7.21 -8.04
N ASP A 122 -15.66 7.44 -8.20
CA ASP A 122 -16.46 8.43 -7.52
C ASP A 122 -15.94 8.76 -6.10
N ASP A 123 -16.00 10.04 -5.77
CA ASP A 123 -15.43 10.67 -4.59
C ASP A 123 -16.15 10.14 -3.32
N GLY A 124 -15.49 9.31 -2.50
CA GLY A 124 -16.02 8.93 -1.17
C GLY A 124 -15.87 7.49 -0.67
N SER A 125 -15.21 6.58 -1.38
CA SER A 125 -15.14 5.17 -0.94
C SER A 125 -14.33 4.97 0.35
N ALA A 126 -15.01 4.63 1.45
CA ALA A 126 -14.38 4.16 2.69
C ALA A 126 -13.73 2.78 2.46
N ASP A 127 -12.43 2.76 2.17
CA ASP A 127 -11.65 1.51 1.99
C ASP A 127 -11.33 0.81 3.34
N PRO A 128 -10.85 -0.44 3.33
CA PRO A 128 -10.61 -1.19 4.58
C PRO A 128 -9.59 -0.54 5.52
N LEU A 129 -8.61 0.21 4.99
CA LEU A 129 -7.63 0.94 5.79
C LEU A 129 -8.27 2.15 6.46
N PHE A 130 -9.13 2.86 5.74
CA PHE A 130 -9.89 3.98 6.27
C PHE A 130 -10.85 3.52 7.36
N LEU A 131 -11.52 2.38 7.18
CA LEU A 131 -12.31 1.75 8.24
C LEU A 131 -11.45 1.46 9.48
N ALA A 132 -10.24 0.89 9.32
CA ALA A 132 -9.36 0.61 10.46
C ALA A 132 -8.98 1.91 11.20
N LYS A 133 -8.68 2.98 10.47
CA LYS A 133 -8.41 4.31 11.04
C LYS A 133 -9.62 4.91 11.76
N ARG A 134 -10.86 4.58 11.38
CA ARG A 134 -12.05 4.98 12.14
C ARG A 134 -12.13 4.29 13.50
N PHE A 135 -11.69 3.04 13.61
CA PHE A 135 -11.66 2.34 14.90
C PHE A 135 -10.65 2.92 15.89
N VAL A 136 -9.63 3.64 15.41
CA VAL A 136 -8.64 4.33 16.27
C VAL A 136 -9.30 5.32 17.24
N THR A 137 -10.46 5.89 16.90
CA THR A 137 -11.17 6.81 17.81
C THR A 137 -11.74 6.11 19.04
N TYR A 138 -11.91 4.79 18.98
CA TYR A 138 -12.37 3.94 20.08
C TYR A 138 -11.22 3.15 20.71
N PHE A 139 -10.24 2.77 19.90
CA PHE A 139 -9.11 1.92 20.26
C PHE A 139 -7.79 2.57 19.81
N PRO A 140 -7.26 3.56 20.55
CA PRO A 140 -6.08 4.32 20.14
C PRO A 140 -4.82 3.47 19.88
N GLU A 141 -4.73 2.32 20.54
CA GLU A 141 -3.67 1.32 20.38
C GLU A 141 -3.61 0.73 18.96
N LEU A 142 -4.70 0.79 18.19
CA LEU A 142 -4.70 0.36 16.79
C LEU A 142 -3.74 1.20 15.93
N LYS A 143 -3.32 2.40 16.36
CA LYS A 143 -2.40 3.24 15.57
C LYS A 143 -1.08 2.53 15.26
N SER A 144 -0.47 1.92 16.27
CA SER A 144 0.80 1.20 16.09
C SER A 144 0.60 -0.08 15.28
N GLU A 145 -0.50 -0.80 15.51
CA GLU A 145 -0.84 -2.02 14.78
C GLU A 145 -1.10 -1.72 13.28
N ILE A 146 -1.81 -0.63 12.96
CA ILE A 146 -2.01 -0.17 11.58
C ILE A 146 -0.67 0.19 10.94
N ALA A 147 0.19 0.93 11.64
CA ALA A 147 1.51 1.30 11.11
C ALA A 147 2.38 0.06 10.83
N ALA A 148 2.37 -0.93 11.74
CA ALA A 148 3.07 -2.19 11.55
C ALA A 148 2.53 -2.96 10.34
N GLU A 149 1.21 -3.04 10.17
CA GLU A 149 0.58 -3.71 9.02
C GLU A 149 0.93 -3.00 7.69
N GLN A 150 0.96 -1.66 7.68
CA GLN A 150 1.33 -0.89 6.50
C GLN A 150 2.82 -0.99 6.14
N ASN A 151 3.70 -1.16 7.13
CA ASN A 151 5.13 -1.31 6.91
C ASN A 151 5.54 -2.75 6.57
N GLY A 152 4.82 -3.74 7.11
CA GLY A 152 5.15 -5.16 6.97
C GLY A 152 4.60 -5.82 5.71
N TYR A 153 3.57 -5.26 5.07
CA TYR A 153 2.91 -5.89 3.93
C TYR A 153 2.72 -4.94 2.75
N GLU A 154 2.70 -5.53 1.55
CA GLU A 154 2.52 -4.77 0.31
C GLU A 154 1.15 -4.06 0.27
N SER A 155 0.11 -4.71 0.77
CA SER A 155 -1.24 -4.15 0.85
C SER A 155 -1.83 -4.35 2.23
N PHE A 156 -2.65 -3.41 2.68
CA PHE A 156 -3.36 -3.53 3.96
C PHE A 156 -4.32 -4.73 3.92
N ARG A 157 -4.05 -5.77 4.72
CA ARG A 157 -4.84 -7.00 4.71
C ARG A 157 -6.06 -6.83 5.61
N GLY A 158 -7.04 -6.06 5.14
CA GLY A 158 -8.21 -5.63 5.93
C GLY A 158 -8.93 -6.78 6.65
N VAL A 159 -9.17 -7.91 5.99
CA VAL A 159 -9.82 -9.08 6.62
C VAL A 159 -9.00 -9.62 7.80
N HIS A 160 -7.69 -9.78 7.62
CA HIS A 160 -6.80 -10.28 8.67
C HIS A 160 -6.71 -9.26 9.81
N PHE A 161 -6.45 -8.00 9.50
CA PHE A 161 -6.31 -6.93 10.48
C PHE A 161 -7.56 -6.81 11.36
N MET A 162 -8.75 -6.76 10.74
CA MET A 162 -10.01 -6.61 11.46
C MET A 162 -10.28 -7.82 12.36
N ARG A 163 -10.00 -9.03 11.87
CA ARG A 163 -10.20 -10.25 12.65
C ARG A 163 -9.25 -10.35 13.84
N THR A 164 -7.98 -10.01 13.64
CA THR A 164 -6.94 -10.14 14.67
C THR A 164 -7.05 -9.05 15.73
N TYR A 165 -7.25 -7.80 15.32
CA TYR A 165 -7.09 -6.64 16.21
C TYR A 165 -8.41 -5.96 16.56
N VAL A 166 -9.36 -5.87 15.63
CA VAL A 166 -10.59 -5.08 15.83
C VAL A 166 -11.70 -5.91 16.49
N VAL A 167 -11.95 -7.13 15.99
CA VAL A 167 -13.04 -8.00 16.48
C VAL A 167 -12.97 -8.26 17.99
N PRO A 168 -11.82 -8.61 18.60
CA PRO A 168 -11.75 -8.82 20.05
C PRO A 168 -12.14 -7.57 20.85
N ARG A 169 -11.71 -6.39 20.38
CA ARG A 169 -11.99 -5.10 21.01
C ARG A 169 -13.45 -4.68 20.86
N VAL A 170 -14.06 -4.98 19.71
CA VAL A 170 -15.50 -4.78 19.50
C VAL A 170 -16.30 -5.64 20.48
N ASN A 171 -16.03 -6.93 20.61
CA ASN A 171 -16.73 -7.79 21.57
C ASN A 171 -16.51 -7.31 23.01
N ASN A 172 -15.30 -6.89 23.37
CA ASN A 172 -15.03 -6.31 24.68
C ASN A 172 -15.86 -5.05 24.94
N LEU A 173 -15.91 -4.11 23.98
CA LEU A 173 -16.72 -2.89 24.10
C LEU A 173 -18.22 -3.19 24.18
N LEU A 174 -18.70 -4.25 23.51
CA LEU A 174 -20.09 -4.68 23.62
C LEU A 174 -20.40 -5.28 25.01
N ALA A 175 -19.43 -5.96 25.62
CA ALA A 175 -19.53 -6.54 26.94
C ALA A 175 -19.51 -5.49 28.07
N THR A 176 -18.57 -4.55 28.03
CA THR A 176 -18.26 -3.64 29.15
C THR A 176 -18.65 -2.18 28.90
N GLY A 177 -18.80 -1.80 27.63
CA GLY A 177 -19.02 -0.41 27.23
C GLY A 177 -20.42 0.11 27.57
N SER A 178 -20.49 1.43 27.72
CA SER A 178 -21.76 2.13 27.95
C SER A 178 -22.67 2.08 26.71
N LYS A 179 -23.98 2.27 26.93
CA LYS A 179 -24.96 2.37 25.83
C LYS A 179 -24.60 3.47 24.83
N GLY A 180 -24.01 4.58 25.31
CA GLY A 180 -23.58 5.70 24.46
C GLY A 180 -22.41 5.34 23.56
N GLU A 181 -21.40 4.65 24.07
CA GLU A 181 -20.24 4.21 23.28
C GLU A 181 -20.64 3.19 22.22
N ILE A 182 -21.47 2.21 22.59
CA ILE A 182 -21.97 1.19 21.68
C ILE A 182 -22.81 1.82 20.57
N SER A 183 -23.67 2.80 20.92
CA SER A 183 -24.47 3.54 19.94
C SER A 183 -23.59 4.32 18.95
N LYS A 184 -22.59 5.06 19.45
CA LYS A 184 -21.64 5.80 18.59
C LYS A 184 -20.86 4.86 17.66
N MET A 185 -20.40 3.71 18.17
CA MET A 185 -19.72 2.72 17.35
C MET A 185 -20.65 2.14 16.27
N GLY A 186 -21.90 1.81 16.63
CA GLY A 186 -22.90 1.32 15.69
C GLY A 186 -23.20 2.32 14.57
N GLN A 187 -23.34 3.60 14.92
CA GLN A 187 -23.50 4.69 13.95
C GLN A 187 -22.27 4.82 13.04
N MET A 188 -21.06 4.81 13.60
CA MET A 188 -19.82 4.87 12.83
C MET A 188 -19.74 3.72 11.82
N ILE A 189 -19.98 2.48 12.27
CA ILE A 189 -19.95 1.30 11.39
C ILE A 189 -21.03 1.39 10.30
N SER A 190 -22.23 1.89 10.64
CA SER A 190 -23.32 2.08 9.67
C SER A 190 -22.93 3.10 8.59
N THR A 191 -22.32 4.22 8.97
CA THR A 191 -21.81 5.23 8.03
C THR A 191 -20.71 4.65 7.13
N GLN A 192 -19.77 3.89 7.71
CA GLN A 192 -18.69 3.26 6.94
C GLN A 192 -19.21 2.16 6.01
N TYR A 193 -20.30 1.48 6.36
CA TYR A 193 -20.95 0.53 5.48
C TYR A 193 -21.63 1.22 4.29
N ALA A 194 -22.39 2.29 4.55
CA ALA A 194 -23.07 3.04 3.49
C ALA A 194 -22.09 3.63 2.47
N ASN A 195 -20.97 4.20 2.96
CA ASN A 195 -19.97 4.87 2.13
C ASN A 195 -18.82 3.95 1.68
N GLY A 196 -18.82 2.68 2.12
CA GLY A 196 -17.73 1.74 1.85
C GLY A 196 -17.80 1.10 0.48
N ASP A 197 -16.64 0.75 -0.07
CA ASP A 197 -16.55 -0.17 -1.21
C ASP A 197 -17.04 -1.58 -0.84
N MET A 198 -17.09 -2.46 -1.85
CA MET A 198 -17.54 -3.84 -1.68
C MET A 198 -16.70 -4.61 -0.65
N ASP A 199 -15.40 -4.34 -0.57
CA ASP A 199 -14.49 -4.98 0.39
C ASP A 199 -14.80 -4.52 1.81
N THR A 200 -14.98 -3.22 2.05
CA THR A 200 -15.36 -2.65 3.35
C THR A 200 -16.73 -3.15 3.79
N ARG A 201 -17.72 -3.14 2.89
CA ARG A 201 -19.07 -3.67 3.19
C ARG A 201 -19.02 -5.14 3.57
N SER A 202 -18.22 -5.93 2.85
CA SER A 202 -18.02 -7.35 3.12
C SER A 202 -17.27 -7.58 4.44
N ILE A 203 -16.24 -6.79 4.74
CA ILE A 203 -15.51 -6.85 6.01
C ILE A 203 -16.42 -6.53 7.19
N ILE A 204 -17.20 -5.45 7.09
CA ILE A 204 -18.15 -5.08 8.16
C ILE A 204 -19.12 -6.24 8.42
N THR A 205 -19.77 -6.76 7.38
CA THR A 205 -20.81 -7.78 7.55
C THR A 205 -20.26 -9.17 7.90
N ILE A 206 -19.25 -9.66 7.19
CA ILE A 206 -18.76 -11.04 7.29
C ILE A 206 -17.63 -11.19 8.32
N VAL A 207 -16.82 -10.16 8.54
CA VAL A 207 -15.70 -10.24 9.49
C VAL A 207 -16.09 -9.67 10.84
N ILE A 208 -16.58 -8.43 10.89
CA ILE A 208 -16.88 -7.77 12.17
C ILE A 208 -18.18 -8.29 12.75
N LEU A 209 -19.30 -8.04 12.07
CA LEU A 209 -20.64 -8.33 12.58
C LEU A 209 -20.89 -9.84 12.78
N ASN A 210 -20.44 -10.69 11.85
CA ASN A 210 -20.54 -12.15 12.02
C ASN A 210 -19.63 -12.73 13.12
N SER A 211 -18.64 -11.97 13.59
CA SER A 211 -17.78 -12.38 14.73
C SER A 211 -18.24 -11.77 16.06
N VAL A 212 -19.37 -11.06 16.07
CA VAL A 212 -20.03 -10.65 17.31
C VAL A 212 -20.54 -11.89 18.03
N GLU A 213 -20.30 -11.96 19.33
CA GLU A 213 -20.78 -13.05 20.20
C GLU A 213 -22.31 -13.02 20.30
N ASP A 214 -22.92 -14.21 20.39
CA ASP A 214 -24.36 -14.37 20.29
C ASP A 214 -25.14 -13.58 21.36
N ALA A 215 -24.55 -13.43 22.55
CA ALA A 215 -25.09 -12.64 23.66
C ALA A 215 -25.23 -11.13 23.35
N TYR A 216 -24.51 -10.61 22.35
CA TYR A 216 -24.49 -9.18 22.01
C TYR A 216 -25.19 -8.84 20.70
N ILE A 217 -25.68 -9.84 19.96
CA ILE A 217 -26.29 -9.63 18.64
C ILE A 217 -27.48 -8.67 18.70
N GLU A 218 -28.46 -8.92 19.57
CA GLU A 218 -29.65 -8.07 19.67
C GLU A 218 -29.31 -6.65 20.13
N LYS A 219 -28.47 -6.54 21.17
CA LYS A 219 -27.99 -5.27 21.72
C LYS A 219 -27.32 -4.42 20.65
N PHE A 220 -26.45 -5.03 19.84
CA PHE A 220 -25.71 -4.29 18.83
C PHE A 220 -26.55 -4.00 17.59
N SER A 221 -27.39 -4.96 17.16
CA SER A 221 -28.28 -4.76 16.01
C SER A 221 -29.21 -3.56 16.21
N ALA A 222 -29.66 -3.31 17.44
CA ALA A 222 -30.56 -2.20 17.77
C ALA A 222 -29.97 -0.80 17.53
N VAL A 223 -28.65 -0.66 17.39
CA VAL A 223 -27.98 0.63 17.17
C VAL A 223 -27.42 0.80 15.75
N LEU A 224 -27.62 -0.18 14.87
CA LEU A 224 -27.20 -0.13 13.47
C LEU A 224 -28.29 0.48 12.58
N SER A 225 -27.92 0.99 11.40
CA SER A 225 -28.88 1.43 10.39
C SER A 225 -29.75 0.27 9.89
N GLU A 226 -30.98 0.54 9.46
CA GLU A 226 -31.89 -0.49 8.96
C GLU A 226 -31.30 -1.30 7.79
N GLU A 227 -30.57 -0.63 6.90
CA GLU A 227 -29.89 -1.28 5.78
C GLU A 227 -28.85 -2.29 6.29
N LEU A 228 -28.00 -1.88 7.24
CA LEU A 228 -26.97 -2.75 7.77
C LEU A 228 -27.57 -3.89 8.61
N GLN A 229 -28.65 -3.65 9.35
CA GLN A 229 -29.38 -4.70 10.07
C GLN A 229 -29.90 -5.77 9.10
N LYS A 230 -30.52 -5.36 7.98
CA LYS A 230 -30.99 -6.29 6.94
C LYS A 230 -29.85 -7.12 6.39
N SER A 231 -28.74 -6.48 6.01
CA SER A 231 -27.55 -7.17 5.50
C SER A 231 -26.93 -8.14 6.51
N TRP A 232 -26.82 -7.73 7.78
CA TRP A 232 -26.28 -8.59 8.83
C TRP A 232 -27.17 -9.80 9.11
N LYS A 233 -28.50 -9.64 9.10
CA LYS A 233 -29.44 -10.76 9.26
C LYS A 233 -29.23 -11.86 8.22
N PHE A 234 -28.91 -11.51 6.98
CA PHE A 234 -28.55 -12.49 5.95
C PHE A 234 -27.15 -13.08 6.17
N ALA A 235 -26.18 -12.26 6.54
CA ALA A 235 -24.82 -12.71 6.85
C ALA A 235 -24.78 -13.71 8.04
N LEU A 236 -25.61 -13.52 9.06
CA LEU A 236 -25.70 -14.43 10.21
C LEU A 236 -26.11 -15.85 9.80
N LYS A 237 -26.97 -15.99 8.78
CA LYS A 237 -27.33 -17.31 8.24
C LYS A 237 -26.16 -18.08 7.64
N MET A 238 -25.05 -17.38 7.36
CA MET A 238 -23.81 -17.95 6.83
C MET A 238 -22.76 -18.19 7.91
N LYS A 239 -22.99 -17.71 9.15
CA LYS A 239 -22.08 -17.95 10.29
C LYS A 239 -21.90 -19.47 10.49
N GLY A 240 -20.65 -19.92 10.50
CA GLY A 240 -20.30 -21.34 10.66
C GLY A 240 -20.52 -22.24 9.43
N LYS A 241 -21.08 -21.74 8.32
CA LYS A 241 -21.28 -22.55 7.11
C LYS A 241 -20.02 -22.58 6.24
N LYS A 242 -19.60 -23.76 5.79
CA LYS A 242 -18.56 -23.92 4.75
C LYS A 242 -19.19 -23.76 3.37
N VAL A 243 -19.00 -22.62 2.73
CA VAL A 243 -19.44 -22.38 1.35
C VAL A 243 -18.43 -23.00 0.40
N ARG A 244 -18.89 -23.83 -0.54
CA ARG A 244 -18.02 -24.38 -1.59
C ARG A 244 -17.66 -23.25 -2.57
N PRO A 245 -16.40 -23.14 -3.02
CA PRO A 245 -16.04 -22.16 -4.03
C PRO A 245 -16.91 -22.34 -5.27
N GLU A 246 -17.31 -21.22 -5.87
CA GLU A 246 -18.06 -21.23 -7.12
C GLU A 246 -17.26 -22.00 -8.18
N LYS A 247 -17.91 -22.93 -8.89
CA LYS A 247 -17.22 -23.74 -9.90
C LYS A 247 -16.55 -22.79 -10.90
N PRO A 248 -15.26 -22.97 -11.22
CA PRO A 248 -14.62 -22.16 -12.25
C PRO A 248 -15.43 -22.28 -13.55
N LYS A 249 -15.80 -21.12 -14.12
CA LYS A 249 -16.44 -21.08 -15.44
C LYS A 249 -15.51 -21.78 -16.42
N LYS A 250 -16.01 -22.79 -17.14
CA LYS A 250 -15.24 -23.46 -18.20
C LYS A 250 -14.74 -22.38 -19.15
N SER A 251 -13.42 -22.31 -19.35
CA SER A 251 -12.86 -21.49 -20.43
C SER A 251 -13.44 -22.01 -21.75
N LEU A 252 -13.94 -21.11 -22.60
CA LEU A 252 -14.13 -21.47 -24.00
C LEU A 252 -12.73 -21.72 -24.55
N ALA A 253 -12.36 -22.99 -24.71
CA ALA A 253 -11.17 -23.36 -25.46
C ALA A 253 -11.28 -22.70 -26.84
N ALA A 254 -10.24 -21.95 -27.19
CA ALA A 254 -10.08 -21.33 -28.49
C ALA A 254 -10.35 -22.38 -29.58
N TYR A 255 -11.25 -22.04 -30.50
CA TYR A 255 -11.49 -22.80 -31.72
C TYR A 255 -10.15 -22.90 -32.44
N THR A 256 -9.48 -24.05 -32.34
CA THR A 256 -8.27 -24.30 -33.11
C THR A 256 -8.64 -24.23 -34.57
N ALA A 257 -8.02 -23.27 -35.27
CA ALA A 257 -8.00 -23.21 -36.70
C ALA A 257 -7.25 -24.45 -37.21
N ASP A 258 -7.99 -25.53 -37.39
CA ASP A 258 -7.61 -26.65 -38.23
C ASP A 258 -8.84 -27.03 -39.04
N LYS A 259 -9.01 -26.35 -40.16
CA LYS A 259 -9.67 -26.89 -41.35
C LYS A 259 -9.42 -25.98 -42.56
N LEU A 260 -8.76 -26.63 -43.54
CA LEU A 260 -8.55 -26.31 -44.95
C LEU A 260 -7.31 -25.46 -45.27
#